data_AF-A0A535GL14-F1
#
_entry.id   AF-A0A535GL14-F1
#
_cell.length_a   1.000
_cell.length_b   1.000
_cell.length_c   1.000
_cell.angle_alpha   90.00
_cell.angle_beta   90.00
_cell.angle_gamma   90.00
#
_symmetry.space_group_name_H-M   'P 1'
#
loop_
_entity.id
_entity.type
_entity.pdbx_description
1 polymer ?
#
loop_
_entity_poly.entity_id
_entity_poly.type
_entity_poly.pdbx_seq_one_letter_code
_entity_poly.pdbx_strand_id
1 'polypeptide(L)'
;MVSSLSGVFGAEKFPGMAAYVAAKSGLAGLTEALAVEGREHRIRVNAISPGAVDTRMLRIAGVEGPALEPAEVARLVVWLASP
;
A
#
# COMPACT_ATOMS: atom_id res chain seq x y z
N MET A 1 -2.13 7.08 1.48
CA MET A 1 -1.05 6.33 2.16
C MET A 1 -0.57 5.18 1.28
N VAL A 2 0.69 4.77 1.42
CA VAL A 2 1.26 3.63 0.66
C VAL A 2 1.45 2.45 1.61
N SER A 3 0.53 1.48 1.54
CA SER A 3 0.60 0.20 2.23
C SER A 3 1.39 -0.83 1.39
N SER A 4 1.08 -2.11 1.50
CA SER A 4 1.67 -3.23 0.75
C SER A 4 0.69 -4.40 0.76
N LEU A 5 0.71 -5.26 -0.25
CA LEU A 5 -0.04 -6.53 -0.21
C LEU A 5 0.29 -7.35 1.04
N SER A 6 1.52 -7.27 1.55
CA SER A 6 1.89 -7.95 2.80
C SER A 6 1.10 -7.47 4.02
N GLY A 7 0.51 -6.27 3.97
CA GLY A 7 -0.35 -5.71 5.02
C GLY A 7 -1.83 -6.07 4.87
N VAL A 8 -2.24 -6.64 3.74
CA VAL A 8 -3.64 -6.97 3.42
C VAL A 8 -4.00 -8.33 4.01
N PHE A 9 -5.21 -8.43 4.58
CA PHE A 9 -5.73 -9.70 5.09
C PHE A 9 -5.84 -10.75 3.98
N GLY A 10 -5.42 -11.99 4.27
CA GLY A 10 -5.48 -13.10 3.30
C GLY A 10 -4.35 -13.14 2.26
N ALA A 11 -3.50 -12.11 2.17
CA ALA A 11 -2.32 -12.16 1.31
C ALA A 11 -1.17 -12.97 1.95
N GLU A 12 -0.37 -13.63 1.12
CA GLU A 12 0.79 -14.42 1.55
C GLU A 12 1.79 -13.60 2.39
N LYS A 13 2.35 -14.23 3.43
CA LYS A 13 3.32 -13.62 4.35
C LYS A 13 4.61 -14.42 4.33
N PHE A 14 5.73 -13.72 4.18
CA PHE A 14 7.05 -14.35 4.12
C PHE A 14 7.76 -14.31 5.49
N PRO A 15 8.50 -15.37 5.86
CA PRO A 15 9.34 -15.37 7.06
C PRO A 15 10.31 -14.18 7.11
N GLY A 16 10.61 -13.68 8.31
CA GLY A 16 11.52 -12.54 8.51
C GLY A 16 10.91 -11.15 8.27
N MET A 17 9.65 -11.07 7.83
CA MET A 17 8.98 -9.81 7.51
C MET A 17 7.99 -9.31 8.58
N ALA A 18 8.03 -9.87 9.80
CA ALA A 18 7.03 -9.60 10.84
C ALA A 18 6.82 -8.09 11.12
N ALA A 19 7.91 -7.34 11.29
CA ALA A 19 7.83 -5.89 11.51
C ALA A 19 7.26 -5.13 10.29
N TYR A 20 7.63 -5.55 9.09
CA TYR A 20 7.13 -4.96 7.84
C TYR A 20 5.63 -5.26 7.66
N VAL A 21 5.20 -6.50 7.89
CA VAL A 21 3.79 -6.91 7.86
C VAL A 21 2.98 -6.12 8.89
N ALA A 22 3.43 -6.06 10.15
CA ALA A 22 2.74 -5.31 11.20
C ALA A 22 2.58 -3.82 10.85
N ALA A 23 3.67 -3.17 10.40
CA ALA A 23 3.63 -1.77 9.99
C ALA A 23 2.67 -1.54 8.81
N LYS A 24 2.69 -2.41 7.80
CA LYS A 24 1.84 -2.28 6.60
C LYS A 24 0.38 -2.63 6.86
N SER A 25 0.07 -3.56 7.75
CA SER A 25 -1.30 -3.80 8.23
C SER A 25 -1.81 -2.63 9.07
N GLY A 26 -0.96 -2.02 9.91
CA GLY A 26 -1.33 -0.85 10.71
C GLY A 26 -1.78 0.34 9.86
N LEU A 27 -1.21 0.51 8.65
CA LEU A 27 -1.66 1.55 7.72
C LEU A 27 -3.11 1.38 7.25
N ALA A 28 -3.65 0.15 7.21
CA ALA A 28 -5.05 -0.06 6.85
C ALA A 28 -5.99 0.51 7.93
N GLY A 29 -5.78 0.11 9.20
CA GLY A 29 -6.56 0.64 10.31
C GLY A 29 -6.40 2.15 10.50
N LEU A 30 -5.18 2.69 10.32
CA LEU A 30 -4.93 4.14 10.35
C LEU A 30 -5.71 4.87 9.24
N THR A 31 -5.80 4.28 8.05
CA THR A 31 -6.56 4.86 6.92
C THR A 31 -8.04 4.95 7.25
N GLU A 32 -8.61 3.88 7.81
CA GLU A 32 -10.02 3.83 8.19
C GLU A 32 -10.34 4.82 9.31
N ALA A 33 -9.52 4.88 10.35
CA ALA A 33 -9.68 5.82 11.46
C ALA A 33 -9.66 7.27 10.97
N LEU A 34 -8.64 7.65 10.20
CA LEU A 34 -8.52 9.02 9.67
C LEU A 34 -9.62 9.36 8.66
N ALA A 35 -10.14 8.39 7.90
CA ALA A 35 -11.27 8.61 7.01
C ALA A 35 -12.56 8.96 7.79
N VAL A 36 -12.78 8.31 8.95
CA VAL A 36 -13.91 8.62 9.83
C VAL A 36 -13.72 10.00 10.46
N GLU A 37 -12.54 10.28 11.03
CA GLU A 37 -12.23 11.57 11.67
C GLU A 37 -12.28 12.75 10.68
N GLY A 38 -11.81 12.55 9.44
CA GLY A 38 -11.78 13.59 8.41
C GLY A 38 -13.12 13.87 7.73
N ARG A 39 -14.15 13.05 7.98
CA ARG A 39 -15.43 13.10 7.26
C ARG A 39 -16.14 14.44 7.40
N GLU A 40 -16.18 15.01 8.60
CA GLU A 40 -16.82 16.30 8.87
C GLU A 40 -16.14 17.46 8.11
N HIS A 41 -14.85 17.30 7.82
CA HIS A 41 -14.05 18.26 7.06
C HIS A 41 -14.04 18.00 5.55
N ARG A 42 -14.84 17.03 5.07
CA ARG A 42 -14.85 16.57 3.67
C ARG A 42 -13.46 16.09 3.18
N ILE A 43 -12.64 15.54 4.08
CA ILE A 43 -11.34 14.96 3.74
C ILE A 43 -11.51 13.48 3.39
N ARG A 44 -10.98 13.06 2.24
CA ARG A 44 -10.93 11.66 1.83
C ARG A 44 -9.56 11.07 2.19
N VAL A 45 -9.54 9.92 2.86
CA VAL A 45 -8.30 9.22 3.22
C VAL A 45 -8.32 7.84 2.60
N ASN A 46 -7.24 7.49 1.88
CA ASN A 46 -7.14 6.23 1.14
C ASN A 46 -5.75 5.60 1.33
N ALA A 47 -5.67 4.29 1.20
CA ALA A 47 -4.41 3.53 1.12
C ALA A 47 -4.34 2.72 -0.17
N ILE A 48 -3.13 2.59 -0.71
CA ILE A 48 -2.83 1.73 -1.85
C ILE A 48 -1.93 0.60 -1.36
N SER A 49 -2.28 -0.65 -1.69
CA SER A 49 -1.50 -1.85 -1.39
C SER A 49 -0.98 -2.47 -2.69
N PRO A 50 0.13 -1.96 -3.25
CA PRO A 50 0.67 -2.50 -4.48
C PRO A 50 1.30 -3.88 -4.23
N GLY A 51 1.29 -4.71 -5.28
CA GLY A 51 2.08 -5.94 -5.34
C GLY A 51 3.54 -5.67 -5.72
N ALA A 52 4.14 -6.54 -6.51
CA ALA A 52 5.48 -6.31 -7.05
C ALA A 52 5.48 -5.05 -7.95
N VAL A 53 6.38 -4.11 -7.67
CA VAL A 53 6.59 -2.89 -8.46
C VAL A 53 8.07 -2.80 -8.81
N ASP A 54 8.40 -2.51 -10.07
CA ASP A 54 9.80 -2.41 -10.51
C ASP A 54 10.50 -1.21 -9.88
N THR A 55 11.06 -1.46 -8.71
CA THR A 55 11.75 -0.50 -7.87
C THR A 55 13.08 -1.10 -7.43
N ARG A 56 14.01 -0.24 -7.01
CA ARG A 56 15.26 -0.70 -6.41
C ARG A 56 15.03 -1.67 -5.24
N MET A 57 13.95 -1.49 -4.47
CA MET A 57 13.59 -2.38 -3.35
C MET A 57 13.31 -3.81 -3.85
N LEU A 58 12.49 -3.96 -4.89
CA LEU A 58 12.16 -5.27 -5.47
C LEU A 58 13.39 -5.97 -6.03
N ARG A 59 14.25 -5.22 -6.73
CA ARG A 59 15.51 -5.74 -7.30
C ARG A 59 16.47 -6.24 -6.22
N ILE A 60 16.58 -5.53 -5.09
CA ILE A 60 17.40 -5.97 -3.94
C ILE A 60 16.80 -7.21 -3.27
N ALA A 61 15.46 -7.30 -3.22
CA ALA A 61 14.77 -8.45 -2.64
C ALA A 61 14.89 -9.73 -3.51
N GLY A 62 15.39 -9.62 -4.75
CA GLY A 62 15.60 -10.76 -5.63
C GLY A 62 14.31 -11.48 -6.04
N VAL A 63 13.17 -10.77 -6.00
CA VAL A 63 11.88 -11.33 -6.40
C VAL A 63 11.76 -11.29 -7.92
N GLU A 64 11.61 -12.45 -8.53
CA GLU A 64 11.39 -12.61 -9.97
C GLU A 64 9.89 -12.72 -10.29
N GLY A 65 9.49 -12.24 -11.47
CA GLY A 65 8.11 -12.32 -11.97
C GLY A 65 7.59 -10.99 -12.51
N PRO A 66 6.33 -10.95 -12.96
CA PRO A 66 5.71 -9.73 -13.44
C PRO A 66 5.66 -8.67 -12.34
N ALA A 67 6.12 -7.46 -12.66
CA ALA A 67 6.06 -6.31 -11.77
C ALA A 67 5.32 -5.16 -12.46
N LEU A 68 4.60 -4.37 -11.66
CA LEU A 68 3.99 -3.13 -12.12
C LEU A 68 5.07 -2.09 -12.37
N GLU A 69 4.88 -1.27 -13.40
CA GLU A 69 5.68 -0.06 -13.58
C GLU A 69 5.30 0.98 -12.51
N PRO A 70 6.24 1.77 -11.96
CA PRO A 70 5.92 2.82 -11.00
C PRO A 70 4.86 3.81 -11.49
N ALA A 71 4.81 4.05 -12.81
CA ALA A 71 3.82 4.91 -13.44
C ALA A 71 2.39 4.38 -13.28
N GLU A 72 2.18 3.07 -13.13
CA GLU A 72 0.86 2.49 -12.96
C GLU A 72 0.30 2.75 -11.57
N VAL A 73 1.16 2.63 -10.56
CA VAL A 73 0.81 3.02 -9.18
C VAL A 73 0.56 4.53 -9.10
N ALA A 74 1.36 5.33 -9.80
CA ALA A 74 1.18 6.79 -9.86
C ALA A 74 -0.20 7.17 -10.44
N ARG A 75 -0.67 6.49 -11.49
CA ARG A 75 -2.02 6.73 -12.05
C ARG A 75 -3.13 6.50 -11.02
N LEU A 76 -2.99 5.47 -10.18
CA LEU A 76 -3.97 5.19 -9.12
C LEU A 76 -3.95 6.28 -8.03
N VAL A 77 -2.77 6.81 -7.70
CA VAL A 77 -2.65 7.95 -6.77
C VAL A 77 -3.36 9.17 -7.32
N VAL A 78 -3.15 9.49 -8.60
CA VAL A 78 -3.82 10.62 -9.26
C VAL A 78 -5.34 10.44 -9.26
N TRP A 79 -5.82 9.23 -9.56
CA TRP A 79 -7.24 8.92 -9.51
C TRP A 79 -7.83 9.08 -8.10
N LEU A 80 -7.15 8.58 -7.07
CA LEU A 80 -7.61 8.76 -5.69
C LEU A 80 -7.61 10.23 -5.24
N ALA A 81 -6.77 11.07 -5.84
CA ALA A 81 -6.70 12.50 -5.56
C ALA A 81 -7.66 13.35 -6.42
N SER A 82 -8.35 12.76 -7.39
CA SER A 82 -9.28 13.53 -8.23
C SER A 82 -10.43 14.12 -7.39
N PRO A 83 -11.03 15.24 -7.82
CA PRO A 83 -12.17 15.86 -7.16
C PRO A 83 -13.33 14.87 -6.91
#